data_AF-A0A1B9BZC9-F1
#
_entry.id   AF-A0A1B9BZC9-F1
#
_cell.length_a   1.000
_cell.length_b   1.000
_cell.length_c   1.000
_cell.angle_alpha   90.00
_cell.angle_beta   90.00
_cell.angle_gamma   90.00
#
_symmetry.space_group_name_H-M   'P 1'
#
loop_
_entity.id
_entity.type
_entity.pdbx_description
1 polymer ?
#
loop_
_entity_poly.entity_id
_entity_poly.type
_entity_poly.pdbx_seq_one_letter_code
_entity_poly.pdbx_strand_id
1 'polypeptide(L)'
;MDIGNLYRALRDLEVRGSVQSVWDTEGSGSARRIYRITADGHDELRGWSEDISKRRSAFDWFLEHWQALAESDGNVEARFHG
;
A
#
# COMPACT_ATOMS: atom_id res chain seq x y z
N MET A 1 -13.58 -1.05 -0.99
CA MET A 1 -13.41 0.11 -0.09
C MET A 1 -14.60 1.02 -0.32
N ASP A 2 -15.35 1.35 0.72
CA ASP A 2 -16.45 2.33 0.63
C ASP A 2 -15.95 3.76 0.89
N ILE A 3 -16.78 4.75 0.56
CA ILE A 3 -16.47 6.17 0.72
C ILE A 3 -16.22 6.54 2.20
N GLY A 4 -16.93 5.93 3.14
CA GLY A 4 -16.74 6.18 4.57
C GLY A 4 -15.36 5.73 5.06
N ASN A 5 -14.88 4.59 4.56
CA ASN A 5 -13.54 4.07 4.84
C ASN A 5 -12.44 4.97 4.26
N LEU A 6 -12.65 5.54 3.06
CA LEU A 6 -11.73 6.51 2.48
C LEU A 6 -11.61 7.77 3.35
N TYR A 7 -12.73 8.34 3.79
CA TYR A 7 -12.69 9.54 4.63
C TYR A 7 -12.08 9.30 6.01
N ARG A 8 -12.31 8.13 6.62
CA ARG A 8 -11.61 7.73 7.86
C ARG A 8 -10.11 7.64 7.64
N ALA A 9 -9.67 6.97 6.58
CA ALA A 9 -8.24 6.87 6.25
C ALA A 9 -7.60 8.24 6.01
N LEU A 10 -8.25 9.13 5.26
CA LEU A 10 -7.78 10.50 5.04
C LEU A 10 -7.72 11.32 6.35
N ARG A 11 -8.67 11.11 7.26
CA ARG A 11 -8.66 11.75 8.58
C ARG A 11 -7.50 11.26 9.43
N ASP A 12 -7.26 9.95 9.45
CA ASP A 12 -6.15 9.35 10.21
C ASP A 12 -4.79 9.80 9.65
N LEU A 13 -4.66 9.87 8.32
CA LEU A 13 -3.49 10.43 7.63
C LEU A 13 -3.27 11.90 8.00
N GLU A 14 -4.33 12.68 8.14
CA GLU A 14 -4.25 14.10 8.52
C GLU A 14 -3.86 14.26 10.00
N VAL A 15 -4.45 13.46 10.90
CA VAL A 15 -4.14 13.48 12.35
C VAL A 15 -2.68 13.15 12.62
N ARG A 16 -2.09 12.23 11.85
CA ARG A 16 -0.67 11.86 11.99
C ARG A 16 0.29 12.73 11.17
N GLY A 17 -0.21 13.74 10.45
CA GLY A 17 0.60 14.71 9.72
C GLY A 17 1.06 14.29 8.32
N SER A 18 0.68 13.12 7.83
CA SER A 18 1.09 12.61 6.51
C SER A 18 0.40 13.35 5.35
N VAL A 19 -0.79 13.89 5.60
CA VAL A 19 -1.48 14.77 4.67
C VAL A 19 -1.98 16.01 5.40
N GLN A 20 -2.20 17.07 4.63
CA GLN A 20 -2.90 18.27 5.06
C GLN A 20 -4.05 18.53 4.10
N SER A 21 -5.07 19.25 4.54
CA SER A 21 -6.18 19.61 3.66
C SER A 21 -6.62 21.05 3.79
N VAL A 22 -7.24 21.54 2.73
CA VAL A 22 -7.86 22.87 2.65
C VAL A 22 -9.26 22.73 2.10
N TRP A 23 -10.16 23.62 2.52
CA TRP A 23 -11.46 23.78 1.88
C TRP A 23 -11.28 24.56 0.59
N ASP A 24 -11.72 23.97 -0.51
CA ASP A 24 -11.92 24.64 -1.78
C ASP A 24 -13.36 25.13 -1.85
N THR A 25 -13.51 26.45 -1.76
CA THR A 25 -14.78 27.17 -1.82
C THR A 25 -14.91 27.97 -3.12
N GLU A 26 -13.97 27.85 -4.06
CA GLU A 26 -14.00 28.57 -5.33
C GLU A 26 -14.82 27.79 -6.37
N GLY A 27 -16.12 28.10 -6.46
CA GLY A 27 -17.01 27.56 -7.49
C GLY A 27 -18.50 27.68 -7.15
N SER A 28 -19.38 27.46 -8.12
CA SER A 28 -20.84 27.48 -7.92
C SER A 28 -21.40 26.20 -7.28
N GLY A 29 -20.57 25.44 -6.56
CA GLY A 29 -20.89 24.10 -6.04
C GLY A 29 -20.60 23.96 -4.55
N SER A 30 -20.92 22.79 -3.98
CA SER A 30 -20.58 22.47 -2.59
C SER A 30 -19.07 22.55 -2.36
N ALA A 31 -18.67 23.14 -1.24
CA ALA A 31 -17.28 23.15 -0.81
C ALA A 31 -16.69 21.72 -0.79
N ARG A 32 -15.45 21.58 -1.25
CA ARG A 32 -14.73 20.30 -1.29
C ARG A 32 -13.47 20.37 -0.44
N ARG A 33 -13.05 19.27 0.19
CA ARG A 33 -11.72 19.20 0.84
C ARG A 33 -10.69 18.72 -0.17
N ILE A 34 -9.66 19.51 -0.39
CA ILE A 34 -8.49 19.14 -1.17
C ILE A 34 -7.40 18.68 -0.20
N TYR A 35 -6.89 17.47 -0.41
CA TYR A 35 -5.80 16.91 0.39
C TYR A 35 -4.47 17.00 -0.38
N ARG A 36 -3.40 17.32 0.33
CA ARG A 36 -2.03 17.34 -0.18
C ARG A 36 -1.14 16.55 0.77
N ILE A 37 -0.30 15.68 0.21
CA ILE A 37 0.71 14.96 0.97
C ILE A 37 1.78 15.93 1.51
N THR A 38 2.23 15.70 2.74
CA THR A 38 3.28 16.49 3.38
C THR A 38 4.67 15.88 3.13
N ALA A 39 5.74 16.55 3.58
CA ALA A 39 7.08 15.96 3.57
C ALA A 39 7.12 14.68 4.43
N ASP A 40 6.57 14.74 5.65
CA ASP A 40 6.48 13.58 6.55
C ASP A 40 5.70 12.42 5.92
N GLY A 41 4.64 12.72 5.16
CA GLY A 41 3.90 11.71 4.41
C GLY A 41 4.72 11.05 3.30
N HIS A 42 5.59 11.80 2.63
CA HIS A 42 6.52 11.24 1.65
C HIS A 42 7.58 10.35 2.31
N ASP A 43 8.08 10.72 3.48
CA ASP A 43 9.03 9.89 4.24
C ASP A 43 8.35 8.62 4.77
N GLU A 44 7.09 8.70 5.20
CA GLU A 44 6.28 7.53 5.55
C GLU A 44 6.16 6.58 4.35
N LEU A 45 5.84 7.10 3.16
CA LEU A 45 5.77 6.30 1.93
C LEU A 45 7.10 5.63 1.57
N ARG A 46 8.23 6.30 1.83
CA ARG A 46 9.56 5.71 1.64
C ARG A 46 9.75 4.50 2.56
N GLY A 47 9.41 4.65 3.84
CA GLY A 47 9.44 3.55 4.81
C GLY A 47 8.54 2.38 4.40
N TRP A 48 7.31 2.68 3.95
CA TRP A 48 6.41 1.65 3.42
C TRP A 48 7.00 0.94 2.20
N SER A 49 7.66 1.66 1.28
CA SER A 49 8.30 1.06 0.11
C SER A 49 9.40 0.08 0.53
N GLU A 50 10.20 0.43 1.52
CA GLU A 50 11.27 -0.44 2.04
C GLU A 50 10.68 -1.69 2.69
N ASP A 51 9.64 -1.53 3.51
CA ASP A 51 8.97 -2.65 4.19
C ASP A 51 8.28 -3.60 3.23
N ILE A 52 7.60 -3.08 2.20
CA ILE A 52 6.99 -3.88 1.14
C ILE A 52 8.08 -4.65 0.39
N SER A 53 9.22 -4.02 0.10
CA SER A 53 10.34 -4.68 -0.58
C SER A 53 10.89 -5.84 0.23
N LYS A 54 11.08 -5.67 1.55
CA LYS A 54 11.52 -6.75 2.44
C LYS A 54 10.52 -7.91 2.47
N ARG A 55 9.22 -7.61 2.58
CA ARG A 55 8.16 -8.64 2.58
C ARG A 55 8.12 -9.41 1.26
N ARG A 56 8.26 -8.69 0.14
CA ARG A 56 8.35 -9.30 -1.18
C ARG A 56 9.53 -10.27 -1.25
N SER A 57 10.73 -9.86 -0.84
CA SER A 57 11.89 -10.75 -0.83
C SER A 57 11.69 -11.99 0.05
N ALA A 58 10.98 -11.88 1.18
CA ALA A 58 10.65 -13.03 2.01
C ALA A 58 9.69 -14.01 1.32
N PHE A 59 8.70 -13.50 0.58
CA PHE A 59 7.81 -14.34 -0.22
C PHE A 59 8.53 -14.99 -1.41
N ASP A 60 9.36 -14.23 -2.11
CA ASP A 60 10.16 -14.74 -3.23
C ASP A 60 11.07 -15.88 -2.74
N TRP A 61 11.80 -15.67 -1.64
CA TRP A 61 12.62 -16.70 -1.00
C TRP A 61 11.81 -17.95 -0.65
N PHE A 62 10.65 -17.79 -0.01
CA PHE A 62 9.80 -18.93 0.37
C PHE A 62 9.36 -19.74 -0.86
N LEU A 63 8.91 -19.06 -1.92
CA LEU A 63 8.43 -19.70 -3.15
C LEU A 63 9.56 -20.45 -3.86
N GLU A 64 10.75 -19.86 -3.95
CA GLU A 64 11.94 -20.51 -4.52
C GLU A 64 12.32 -21.79 -3.76
N HIS A 65 12.32 -21.75 -2.43
CA HIS A 65 12.69 -22.91 -1.60
C HIS A 65 11.64 -24.01 -1.65
N TRP A 66 10.37 -23.63 -1.68
CA TRP A 66 9.27 -24.58 -1.87
C TRP A 66 9.37 -25.30 -3.22
N GLN A 67 9.63 -24.56 -4.31
CA GLN A 67 9.81 -25.15 -5.65
C GLN A 67 10.98 -26.13 -5.69
N ALA A 68 12.14 -25.75 -5.13
CA ALA A 68 13.30 -26.63 -5.09
C ALA A 68 13.03 -27.94 -4.32
N LEU A 69 12.30 -27.86 -3.20
CA LEU A 69 11.89 -29.05 -2.44
C LEU A 69 10.94 -29.93 -3.25
N ALA A 70 9.92 -29.34 -3.88
CA ALA A 70 8.95 -30.06 -4.70
C ALA A 70 9.60 -30.78 -5.89
N GLU A 71 10.61 -30.17 -6.52
CA GLU A 71 11.39 -30.79 -7.60
C GLU A 71 12.26 -31.95 -7.09
N SER A 72 12.79 -31.86 -5.87
CA SER A 72 13.66 -32.88 -5.28
C SER A 72 12.91 -34.12 -4.74
N ASP A 73 11.67 -33.95 -4.28
CA ASP A 73 10.85 -35.04 -3.72
C ASP A 73 10.14 -35.91 -4.78
N GLY A 74 10.35 -35.64 -6.07
CA GLY A 74 9.90 -36.49 -7.17
C GLY A 74 8.38 -36.68 -7.28
N ASN A 75 7.59 -35.88 -6.56
CA ASN A 75 6.14 -35.94 -6.61
C ASN A 75 5.55 -34.53 -6.72
N VAL A 76 4.59 -34.43 -7.64
CA VAL A 76 3.64 -33.33 -7.91
C VAL A 76 4.01 -32.41 -9.07
N GLU A 77 3.19 -32.53 -10.12
CA GLU A 77 3.02 -31.62 -11.24
C GLU A 77 2.95 -30.15 -10.79
N ALA A 78 4.08 -29.45 -10.76
CA ALA A 78 4.11 -27.99 -10.60
C ALA A 78 3.71 -27.31 -11.92
N ARG A 79 2.42 -27.36 -12.26
CA ARG A 79 1.84 -26.47 -13.27
C ARG A 79 1.42 -25.17 -12.61
N PHE A 80 2.29 -24.15 -12.70
CA PHE A 80 1.88 -22.77 -12.48
C PHE A 80 1.45 -22.17 -13.83
N HIS A 81 0.14 -22.00 -14.04
CA HIS A 81 -0.37 -21.12 -15.09
C HIS A 81 -0.27 -19.68 -14.60
N GLY A 82 0.34 -18.82 -15.44
CA GLY A 82 0.62 -17.41 -15.15
C GLY A 82 -0.61 -16.51 -15.11
#